data_AF-A0A6N2KMS0-F1
#
_entry.id   AF-A0A6N2KMS0-F1
#
_cell.length_a   1.000
_cell.length_b   1.000
_cell.length_c   1.000
_cell.angle_alpha   90.00
_cell.angle_beta   90.00
_cell.angle_gamma   90.00
#
_symmetry.space_group_name_H-M   'P 1'
#
loop_
_entity.id
_entity.type
_entity.pdbx_description
1 polymer ?
#
loop_
_entity_poly.entity_id
_entity_poly.type
_entity_poly.pdbx_seq_one_letter_code
_entity_poly.pdbx_strand_id
1 'polypeptide(L)'
;MLKGSPDVYLSGPIRKYIEDKGGRFHLRWGCRQILYDRSPDGEILVTGLATSKATDKKVVKADAYVVAFDVPGIKRLLPSQWRESKFFDNIYELVGVPVVTVQLRYNGWVTELQDLERSR
;
A
#
# COMPACT_ATOMS: atom_id res chain seq x y z
N MET A 1 2.96 -6.00 20.35
CA MET A 1 3.71 -6.47 19.17
C MET A 1 3.17 -7.84 18.77
N LEU A 2 3.09 -8.13 17.47
CA LEU A 2 2.84 -9.50 17.00
C LEU A 2 3.96 -10.41 17.51
N LYS A 3 3.65 -11.65 17.89
CA LYS A 3 4.65 -12.65 18.27
C LYS A 3 5.42 -13.03 17.00
N GLY A 4 6.61 -12.49 16.77
CA GLY A 4 7.44 -12.82 15.59
C GLY A 4 7.07 -12.05 14.31
N SER A 5 7.49 -12.58 13.16
CA SER A 5 7.31 -11.90 11.87
C SER A 5 5.82 -11.69 11.52
N PRO A 6 5.39 -10.48 11.13
CA PRO A 6 4.04 -10.25 10.63
C PRO A 6 3.68 -11.14 9.43
N ASP A 7 4.66 -11.56 8.64
CA ASP A 7 4.41 -12.50 7.53
C ASP A 7 3.89 -13.85 8.02
N VAL A 8 4.47 -14.38 9.10
CA VAL A 8 4.07 -15.68 9.64
C VAL A 8 2.71 -15.59 10.33
N TYR A 9 2.44 -14.50 11.05
CA TYR A 9 1.32 -14.42 11.99
C TYR A 9 0.17 -13.51 11.55
N LEU A 10 0.31 -12.74 10.47
CA LEU A 10 -0.74 -11.85 9.98
C LEU A 10 -0.90 -11.92 8.46
N SER A 11 0.09 -11.47 7.68
CA SER A 11 -0.09 -11.35 6.22
C SER A 11 -0.04 -12.69 5.49
N GLY A 12 0.71 -13.67 5.99
CA GLY A 12 0.77 -15.03 5.44
C GLY A 12 -0.57 -15.77 5.55
N PRO A 13 -1.19 -15.85 6.74
CA PRO A 13 -2.53 -16.45 6.88
C PRO A 13 -3.58 -15.80 5.98
N ILE A 14 -3.59 -14.46 5.87
CA ILE A 14 -4.51 -13.73 4.98
C ILE A 14 -4.26 -14.09 3.52
N ARG A 15 -2.98 -14.09 3.09
CA ARG A 15 -2.60 -14.47 1.72
C ARG A 15 -3.07 -15.88 1.40
N LYS A 16 -2.80 -16.84 2.29
CA LYS A 16 -3.18 -18.24 2.11
C LYS A 16 -4.70 -18.38 1.95
N TYR A 17 -5.49 -17.73 2.81
CA TYR A 17 -6.95 -17.76 2.71
C TYR A 17 -7.46 -17.24 1.34
N ILE A 18 -6.84 -16.19 0.82
CA ILE A 18 -7.19 -15.62 -0.50
C ILE A 18 -6.80 -16.57 -1.63
N GLU A 19 -5.59 -17.14 -1.59
CA GLU A 19 -5.09 -18.09 -2.60
C GLU A 19 -5.90 -19.39 -2.61
N ASP A 20 -6.26 -19.93 -1.44
CA ASP A 20 -7.11 -21.12 -1.31
C ASP A 20 -8.52 -20.90 -1.92
N LYS A 21 -8.94 -19.64 -2.08
CA LYS A 21 -10.20 -19.25 -2.75
C LYS A 21 -10.01 -18.83 -4.22
N GLY A 22 -8.84 -19.08 -4.80
CA GLY A 22 -8.52 -18.78 -6.20
C GLY A 22 -8.07 -17.34 -6.45
N GLY A 23 -7.85 -16.54 -5.39
CA GLY A 23 -7.24 -15.23 -5.51
C GLY A 23 -5.79 -15.31 -5.98
N ARG A 24 -5.32 -14.27 -6.68
CA ARG A 24 -3.98 -14.23 -7.29
C ARG A 24 -3.21 -13.01 -6.83
N PHE A 25 -1.96 -13.22 -6.43
CA PHE A 25 -1.04 -12.15 -6.05
C PHE A 25 0.01 -11.92 -7.13
N HIS A 26 0.04 -10.71 -7.68
CA HIS A 26 1.02 -10.30 -8.67
C HIS A 26 2.03 -9.33 -8.05
N LEU A 27 2.98 -9.87 -7.29
CA LEU A 27 4.01 -9.07 -6.61
C LEU A 27 4.97 -8.41 -7.62
N ARG A 28 5.53 -7.25 -7.22
CA ARG A 28 6.46 -6.43 -8.02
C ARG A 28 5.87 -5.89 -9.33
N TRP A 29 4.55 -5.85 -9.46
CA TRP A 29 3.84 -5.15 -10.54
C TRP A 29 3.31 -3.82 -10.02
N GLY A 30 3.96 -2.72 -10.39
CA GLY A 30 3.51 -1.39 -10.00
C GLY A 30 2.41 -0.89 -10.93
N CYS A 31 1.31 -0.39 -10.37
CA CYS A 31 0.29 0.34 -11.13
C CYS A 31 0.85 1.70 -11.53
N ARG A 32 0.83 2.01 -12.84
CA ARG A 32 1.40 3.21 -13.44
C ARG A 32 0.34 4.22 -13.84
N GLN A 33 -0.79 3.74 -14.32
CA GLN A 33 -1.86 4.60 -14.83
C GLN A 33 -3.21 3.90 -14.74
N ILE A 34 -4.23 4.68 -14.42
CA ILE A 34 -5.63 4.28 -14.57
C ILE A 34 -6.04 4.61 -16.01
N LEU A 35 -6.46 3.61 -16.77
CA LEU A 35 -7.03 3.80 -18.09
C LEU A 35 -8.54 3.95 -17.91
N TYR A 36 -9.12 5.02 -18.45
CA TYR A 36 -10.53 5.32 -18.33
C TYR A 36 -11.01 6.08 -19.55
N ASP A 37 -12.30 5.91 -19.84
CA ASP A 37 -13.04 6.69 -20.82
C ASP A 37 -14.03 7.60 -20.09
N ARG A 38 -14.41 8.70 -20.75
CA ARG A 38 -15.43 9.62 -20.27
C ARG A 38 -16.60 9.61 -21.25
N SER A 39 -17.81 9.36 -20.77
CA SER A 39 -19.00 9.49 -21.59
C SER A 39 -19.28 10.97 -21.92
N PRO A 40 -20.07 11.27 -22.96
CA PRO A 40 -20.51 12.64 -23.27
C PRO A 40 -21.26 13.31 -22.09
N ASP A 41 -21.95 12.50 -21.30
CA ASP A 41 -22.70 12.81 -20.09
C ASP A 41 -21.80 12.96 -18.84
N GLY A 42 -20.49 12.71 -18.98
CA GLY A 42 -19.48 13.00 -17.96
C GLY A 42 -19.18 11.84 -17.01
N GLU A 43 -19.86 10.70 -17.17
CA GLU A 43 -19.57 9.48 -16.41
C GLU A 43 -18.18 8.94 -16.78
N ILE A 44 -17.50 8.38 -15.78
CA ILE A 44 -16.14 7.87 -15.93
C ILE A 44 -16.20 6.35 -15.84
N LEU A 45 -15.76 5.68 -16.90
CA LEU A 45 -15.65 4.23 -16.96
C LEU A 45 -14.18 3.83 -16.97
N VAL A 46 -13.72 3.14 -15.92
CA VAL A 46 -12.36 2.60 -15.88
C VAL A 46 -12.27 1.37 -16.78
N THR A 47 -11.37 1.40 -17.77
CA THR A 47 -11.20 0.35 -18.77
C THR A 47 -10.01 -0.57 -18.50
N GLY A 48 -9.12 -0.18 -17.57
CA GLY A 48 -8.02 -1.01 -17.13
C GLY A 48 -7.01 -0.30 -16.24
N LEU A 49 -6.07 -1.08 -15.70
CA LEU A 49 -4.90 -0.59 -14.99
C LEU A 49 -3.64 -0.93 -15.78
N ALA A 50 -2.89 0.09 -16.21
CA ALA A 50 -1.59 -0.12 -16.80
C ALA A 50 -0.58 -0.42 -15.69
N THR A 51 0.05 -1.60 -15.76
CA THR A 51 1.01 -2.09 -14.76
C THR A 51 2.34 -2.41 -15.41
N SER A 52 3.43 -2.29 -14.65
CA SER A 52 4.76 -2.68 -15.13
C SER A 52 5.61 -3.39 -14.07
N LYS A 53 6.50 -4.26 -14.55
CA LYS A 53 7.52 -4.96 -13.77
C LYS A 53 8.80 -5.02 -14.59
N ALA A 54 9.88 -4.38 -14.12
CA ALA A 54 11.12 -4.23 -14.89
C ALA A 54 10.84 -3.71 -16.32
N THR A 55 11.15 -4.49 -17.36
CA THR A 55 10.90 -4.17 -18.77
C THR A 55 9.49 -4.52 -19.24
N ASP A 56 8.76 -5.33 -18.47
CA ASP A 56 7.44 -5.84 -18.86
C ASP A 56 6.34 -4.83 -18.54
N LYS A 57 5.36 -4.75 -19.46
CA LYS A 57 4.16 -3.93 -19.33
C LYS A 57 2.94 -4.79 -19.65
N LYS A 58 1.86 -4.59 -18.91
CA LYS A 58 0.57 -5.17 -19.22
C LYS A 58 -0.57 -4.29 -18.75
N VAL A 59 -1.71 -4.40 -19.41
CA VAL A 59 -2.97 -3.81 -18.96
C VAL A 59 -3.78 -4.90 -18.26
N VAL A 60 -4.18 -4.64 -17.02
CA VAL A 60 -5.08 -5.51 -16.27
C VAL A 60 -6.50 -5.01 -16.46
N LYS A 61 -7.38 -5.88 -16.95
CA LYS A 61 -8.82 -5.63 -17.09
C LYS A 61 -9.59 -6.47 -16.07
N ALA A 62 -10.65 -5.91 -15.52
CA ALA A 62 -11.53 -6.53 -14.54
C ALA A 62 -12.90 -5.85 -14.57
N ASP A 63 -13.89 -6.48 -13.95
CA ASP A 63 -15.25 -5.93 -13.81
C ASP A 63 -15.30 -4.78 -12.80
N ALA A 64 -14.40 -4.79 -11.82
CA ALA A 64 -14.27 -3.74 -10.82
C ALA A 64 -12.81 -3.48 -10.47
N TYR A 65 -12.50 -2.23 -10.12
CA TYR A 65 -11.16 -1.80 -9.74
C TYR A 65 -11.18 -1.16 -8.35
N VAL A 66 -10.26 -1.61 -7.50
CA VAL A 66 -10.05 -1.03 -6.17
C VAL A 66 -8.59 -0.60 -6.07
N VAL A 67 -8.38 0.62 -5.60
CA VAL A 67 -7.05 1.19 -5.41
C VAL A 67 -6.81 1.40 -3.93
N ALA A 68 -5.97 0.55 -3.33
CA ALA A 68 -5.63 0.60 -1.91
C ALA A 68 -4.21 1.17 -1.70
N PHE A 69 -3.92 2.35 -2.27
CA PHE A 69 -2.64 3.05 -2.06
C PHE A 69 -2.67 3.93 -0.82
N ASP A 70 -1.48 4.26 -0.33
CA ASP A 70 -1.25 5.34 0.62
C ASP A 70 -1.51 6.72 -0.02
N VAL A 71 -1.55 7.77 0.80
CA VAL A 71 -1.85 9.14 0.37
C VAL A 71 -0.89 9.63 -0.75
N PRO A 72 0.44 9.49 -0.64
CA PRO A 72 1.33 9.83 -1.76
C PRO A 72 1.11 8.99 -3.01
N GLY A 73 0.87 7.68 -2.85
CA GLY A 73 0.66 6.76 -3.97
C GLY A 73 -0.60 7.08 -4.76
N ILE A 74 -1.73 7.36 -4.09
CA ILE A 74 -2.99 7.69 -4.75
C ILE A 74 -2.93 9.06 -5.44
N LYS A 75 -2.31 10.08 -4.81
CA LYS A 75 -2.13 11.41 -5.42
C LYS A 75 -1.33 11.35 -6.72
N ARG A 76 -0.37 10.43 -6.81
CA ARG A 76 0.44 10.21 -8.02
C ARG A 76 -0.33 9.45 -9.09
N LEU A 77 -1.23 8.54 -8.71
CA LEU A 77 -1.92 7.67 -9.64
C LEU A 77 -3.18 8.31 -10.24
N LEU A 78 -3.90 9.13 -9.46
CA LEU A 78 -5.15 9.75 -9.89
C LEU A 78 -4.93 10.63 -11.14
N PRO A 79 -5.76 10.48 -12.18
CA PRO A 79 -5.75 11.40 -13.32
C PRO A 79 -6.04 12.83 -12.87
N SER A 80 -5.30 13.80 -13.39
CA SER A 80 -5.46 15.21 -13.01
C SER A 80 -6.85 15.74 -13.30
N GLN A 81 -7.49 15.26 -14.38
CA GLN A 81 -8.85 15.63 -14.78
C GLN A 81 -9.90 15.24 -13.73
N TRP A 82 -9.64 14.20 -12.94
CA TRP A 82 -10.59 13.76 -11.92
C TRP A 82 -10.68 14.75 -10.74
N ARG A 83 -9.70 15.66 -10.61
CA ARG A 83 -9.72 16.73 -9.61
C ARG A 83 -10.80 17.78 -9.86
N GLU A 84 -11.45 17.78 -11.02
CA GLU A 84 -12.68 18.57 -11.24
C GLU A 84 -13.78 18.18 -10.23
N SER A 85 -13.79 16.93 -9.77
CA SER A 85 -14.67 16.48 -8.70
C SER A 85 -14.07 16.76 -7.33
N LYS A 86 -14.83 17.47 -6.49
CA LYS A 86 -14.48 17.75 -5.09
C LYS A 86 -14.13 16.48 -4.31
N PHE A 87 -14.77 15.35 -4.63
CA PHE A 87 -14.47 14.06 -3.98
C PHE A 87 -13.01 13.65 -4.15
N PHE A 88 -12.48 13.74 -5.37
CA PHE A 88 -11.08 13.39 -5.64
C PHE A 88 -10.12 14.52 -5.28
N ASP A 89 -10.54 15.78 -5.41
CA ASP A 89 -9.68 16.91 -5.06
C ASP A 89 -9.37 16.98 -3.56
N ASN A 90 -10.34 16.63 -2.70
CA ASN A 90 -10.13 16.55 -1.26
C ASN A 90 -9.01 15.59 -0.83
N ILE A 91 -8.65 14.60 -1.67
CA ILE A 91 -7.51 13.70 -1.39
C ILE A 91 -6.20 14.49 -1.35
N TYR A 92 -6.09 15.58 -2.10
CA TYR A 92 -4.89 16.42 -2.17
C TYR A 92 -4.67 17.27 -0.90
N GLU A 93 -5.71 17.48 -0.09
CA GLU A 93 -5.60 18.11 1.22
C GLU A 93 -4.98 17.19 2.28
N LEU A 94 -4.95 15.88 2.05
CA LEU A 94 -4.39 14.91 2.99
C LEU A 94 -2.86 14.99 2.99
N VAL A 95 -2.24 15.26 4.14
CA VAL A 95 -0.77 15.32 4.27
C VAL A 95 -0.28 14.18 5.15
N GLY A 96 0.74 13.47 4.67
CA GLY A 96 1.41 12.44 5.46
C GLY A 96 2.28 13.05 6.56
N VAL A 97 2.23 12.47 7.76
CA VAL A 97 3.09 12.85 8.87
C VAL A 97 4.35 11.97 8.83
N PRO A 98 5.57 12.53 8.85
CA PRO A 98 6.79 11.74 8.89
C PRO A 98 6.89 10.99 10.23
N VAL A 99 7.24 9.71 10.17
CA VAL A 99 7.44 8.87 11.36
C VAL A 99 8.76 8.11 11.23
N VAL A 100 9.49 8.01 12.33
CA VAL A 100 10.73 7.23 12.42
C VAL A 100 10.51 6.08 13.39
N THR A 101 10.91 4.88 13.00
CA THR A 101 10.95 3.71 13.89
C THR A 101 12.39 3.36 14.18
N VAL A 102 12.76 3.34 15.46
CA VAL A 102 14.09 2.92 15.92
C VAL A 102 14.01 1.49 16.44
N GLN A 103 14.95 0.64 16.00
CA GLN A 103 15.09 -0.73 16.49
C GLN A 103 16.43 -0.86 17.22
N LEU A 104 16.39 -1.19 18.51
CA LEU A 104 17.57 -1.40 19.34
C LEU A 104 17.67 -2.88 19.70
N ARG A 105 18.89 -3.42 19.63
CA ARG A 105 19.21 -4.79 20.08
C ARG A 105 20.24 -4.68 21.20
N TYR A 106 19.95 -5.32 22.32
CA TYR A 106 20.81 -5.34 23.49
C TYR A 106 21.43 -6.73 23.64
N ASN A 107 22.63 -6.78 24.21
CA ASN A 107 23.34 -8.03 24.49
C ASN A 107 22.80 -8.74 25.75
N GLY A 108 21.89 -8.10 26.49
CA GLY A 108 21.33 -8.61 27.73
C GLY A 108 19.96 -8.01 28.00
N TRP A 109 19.41 -8.35 29.16
CA TRP A 109 18.13 -7.84 29.62
C TRP A 109 18.19 -6.33 29.87
N VAL A 110 17.18 -5.61 29.39
CA VAL A 110 16.97 -4.21 29.74
C VAL A 110 16.18 -4.22 31.05
N THR A 111 16.86 -3.94 32.17
CA THR A 111 16.26 -3.84 33.50
C THR A 111 16.45 -2.44 34.04
N GLU A 112 15.49 -1.94 34.83
CA GLU A 112 15.61 -0.65 35.54
C GLU A 112 16.61 -0.72 36.72
N LEU A 113 16.93 -1.94 37.19
CA LEU A 113 17.90 -2.17 38.25
C LEU A 113 19.32 -1.89 37.74
N GLN A 114 19.94 -0.84 38.28
CA GLN A 114 21.38 -0.64 38.16
C GLN A 114 22.08 -1.83 38.82
N ASP A 115 22.99 -2.44 38.08
CA ASP A 115 23.90 -3.46 38.60
C ASP A 115 24.83 -2.75 39.60
N LEU A 116 24.47 -2.79 40.90
CA LEU A 116 25.13 -2.04 41.98
C LEU A 116 26.64 -2.28 42.02
N GLU A 117 27.12 -3.44 41.56
CA GLU A 117 28.55 -3.78 41.49
C GLU A 117 29.29 -3.17 40.29
N ARG A 118 28.61 -2.81 39.20
CA ARG A 118 29.23 -2.15 38.02
C ARG A 118 29.25 -0.62 38.10
N SER A 119 28.57 -0.05 39.08
CA SER A 119 28.54 1.41 39.30
C SER A 119 29.61 1.90 40.30
N ARG A 120 30.53 1.03 40.73
CA ARG A 120 31.69 1.34 41.56
C ARG A 120 32.99 1.25 40.77
#